data_AF-A0A9D6IW82-F1
#
_entry.id   AF-A0A9D6IW82-F1
#
_cell.length_a   1.000
_cell.length_b   1.000
_cell.length_c   1.000
_cell.angle_alpha   90.00
_cell.angle_beta   90.00
_cell.angle_gamma   90.00
#
_symmetry.space_group_name_H-M   'P 1'
#
loop_
_entity.id
_entity.type
_entity.pdbx_description
1 polymer ?
#
loop_
_entity_poly.entity_id
_entity_poly.type
_entity_poly.pdbx_seq_one_letter_code
_entity_poly.pdbx_strand_id
1 'polypeptide(L)'
;MNDRDFDSARSPADAVRRRKKAANLSVDSELLERARRLKLNLSQLFEAGLSQAIRAREREDWLKRNRAALAAYNEHVDKHGVFSEGLRSF
;
A
#
# COMPACT_ATOMS: atom_id res chain seq x y z
N MET A 1 27.56 33.06 17.50
CA MET A 1 26.23 33.69 17.64
C MET A 1 25.77 34.07 16.24
N ASN A 2 25.05 33.24 15.48
CA ASN A 2 24.17 32.13 15.83
C ASN A 2 24.47 30.89 14.98
N ASP A 3 24.62 29.77 15.68
CA ASP A 3 24.37 28.44 15.17
C ASP A 3 22.91 28.40 14.68
N ARG A 4 22.72 28.23 13.37
CA ARG A 4 21.42 27.86 12.82
C ARG A 4 21.48 26.39 12.53
N ASP A 5 20.78 25.65 13.38
CA ASP A 5 20.59 24.21 13.40
C ASP A 5 20.29 23.66 12.00
N PHE A 6 21.35 23.22 11.33
CA PHE A 6 21.32 22.43 10.13
C PHE A 6 21.06 20.98 10.57
N ASP A 7 19.96 20.40 10.06
CA ASP A 7 19.73 18.97 10.05
C ASP A 7 19.52 18.29 11.43
N SER A 8 18.34 18.53 12.02
CA SER A 8 17.75 17.52 12.92
C SER A 8 17.27 16.36 12.05
N ALA A 9 18.24 15.52 11.67
CA ALA A 9 18.00 14.24 11.02
C ALA A 9 16.96 13.49 11.84
N ARG A 10 15.77 13.33 11.25
CA ARG A 10 14.70 12.48 11.76
C ARG A 10 15.30 11.09 11.94
N SER A 11 15.65 10.74 13.18
CA SER A 11 16.39 9.53 13.49
C SER A 11 15.61 8.32 12.95
N PRO A 12 16.24 7.40 12.18
CA PRO A 12 15.55 6.24 11.60
C PRO A 12 15.07 5.23 12.66
N ALA A 13 15.31 5.51 13.95
CA ALA A 13 14.92 4.68 15.08
C ALA A 13 13.43 4.82 15.49
N ASP A 14 12.73 5.85 15.03
CA ASP A 14 11.28 6.01 15.22
C ASP A 14 10.47 5.26 14.15
N ALA A 15 10.97 4.10 13.72
CA ALA A 15 10.14 3.09 13.06
C ALA A 15 9.07 2.66 14.06
N VAL A 16 7.96 3.41 14.08
CA VAL A 16 6.79 3.26 14.95
C VAL A 16 6.56 1.78 15.21
N ARG A 17 6.93 1.31 16.41
CA ARG A 17 6.52 -0.02 16.89
C ARG A 17 5.01 0.03 16.96
N ARG A 18 4.34 -0.35 15.87
CA ARG A 18 2.89 -0.41 15.79
C ARG A 18 2.44 -1.34 16.90
N ARG A 19 1.76 -0.78 17.90
CA ARG A 19 1.19 -1.55 19.00
C ARG A 19 0.20 -2.53 18.39
N LYS A 20 0.56 -3.82 18.34
CA LYS A 20 -0.34 -4.88 17.88
C LYS A 20 -1.51 -4.91 18.86
N LYS A 21 -2.72 -4.61 18.38
CA LYS A 21 -3.94 -4.78 19.16
C LYS A 21 -4.48 -6.17 18.90
N ALA A 22 -4.85 -6.89 19.96
CA ALA A 22 -5.61 -8.11 19.82
C ALA A 22 -6.97 -7.77 19.18
N ALA A 23 -7.33 -8.49 18.13
CA ALA A 23 -8.63 -8.42 17.49
C ALA A 23 -9.36 -9.74 17.74
N ASN A 24 -10.55 -9.69 18.32
CA ASN A 24 -11.42 -10.86 18.41
C ASN A 24 -12.04 -11.07 17.04
N LEU A 25 -11.77 -12.22 16.43
CA LEU A 25 -12.24 -12.58 15.10
C LEU A 25 -12.80 -14.00 15.12
N SER A 26 -13.92 -14.19 14.43
CA SER A 26 -14.53 -15.51 14.23
C SER A 26 -13.96 -16.10 12.94
N VAL A 27 -13.30 -17.25 13.05
CA VAL A 27 -12.75 -18.00 11.91
C VAL A 27 -13.24 -19.44 12.02
N ASP A 28 -13.41 -20.07 10.86
CA ASP A 28 -13.73 -21.49 10.75
C ASP A 28 -12.76 -22.35 11.57
N SER A 29 -13.31 -23.19 12.45
CA SER A 29 -12.55 -23.99 13.39
C SER A 29 -11.72 -25.07 12.68
N GLU A 30 -12.25 -25.69 11.62
CA GLU A 30 -11.52 -26.70 10.84
C GLU A 30 -10.31 -26.08 10.13
N LEU A 31 -10.49 -24.89 9.56
CA LEU A 31 -9.42 -24.13 8.91
C LEU A 31 -8.34 -23.72 9.91
N LEU A 32 -8.72 -23.27 11.10
CA LEU A 32 -7.80 -22.91 12.17
C LEU A 32 -6.97 -24.13 12.62
N GLU A 33 -7.62 -25.27 12.82
CA GLU A 33 -6.97 -26.52 13.21
C GLU A 33 -6.00 -27.00 12.13
N ARG A 34 -6.38 -26.91 10.85
CA ARG A 34 -5.47 -27.21 9.72
C ARG A 34 -4.25 -26.31 9.73
N ALA A 35 -4.44 -25.00 9.92
CA ALA A 35 -3.33 -24.04 9.94
C ALA A 35 -2.39 -24.28 11.14
N ARG A 36 -2.94 -24.64 12.32
CA ARG A 36 -2.16 -25.03 13.51
C ARG A 36 -1.34 -26.29 13.26
N ARG A 37 -1.93 -27.34 12.67
CA ARG A 37 -1.21 -28.58 12.31
C ARG A 37 -0.05 -28.29 11.34
N LEU A 38 -0.25 -27.37 10.40
CA LEU A 38 0.76 -26.93 9.45
C LEU A 38 1.77 -25.93 10.04
N LYS A 39 1.67 -25.60 11.34
CA LYS A 39 2.51 -24.62 12.05
C LYS A 39 2.60 -23.26 11.34
N LEU A 40 1.52 -22.85 10.69
CA LEU A 40 1.47 -21.55 10.00
C LEU A 40 1.47 -20.41 11.01
N ASN A 41 2.20 -19.34 10.67
CA ASN A 41 2.22 -18.14 11.48
C ASN A 41 0.96 -17.30 11.21
N LEU A 42 -0.12 -17.59 11.95
CA LEU A 42 -1.44 -16.97 11.78
C LEU A 42 -1.39 -15.45 11.87
N SER A 43 -0.57 -14.89 12.77
CA SER A 43 -0.42 -13.44 12.90
C SER A 43 0.13 -12.82 11.63
N GLN A 44 1.16 -13.43 11.03
CA GLN A 44 1.77 -12.93 9.80
C GLN A 44 0.83 -13.09 8.60
N LEU A 45 0.15 -14.23 8.49
CA LEU A 45 -0.80 -14.48 7.42
C LEU A 45 -1.98 -13.50 7.48
N PHE A 46 -2.49 -13.24 8.68
CA PHE A 46 -3.56 -12.28 8.89
C PHE A 46 -3.11 -10.86 8.56
N GLU A 47 -1.94 -10.42 9.04
CA GLU A 47 -1.39 -9.10 8.71
C GLU A 47 -1.20 -8.93 7.19
N ALA A 48 -0.68 -9.94 6.50
CA ALA A 48 -0.48 -9.92 5.06
C ALA A 48 -1.81 -9.85 4.29
N GLY A 49 -2.78 -10.70 4.63
CA GLY A 49 -4.11 -10.71 4.02
C GLY A 49 -4.87 -9.41 4.25
N LEU A 50 -4.82 -8.88 5.47
CA LEU A 50 -5.45 -7.61 5.82
C LEU A 50 -4.81 -6.44 5.05
N SER A 51 -3.47 -6.40 4.97
CA SER A 51 -2.77 -5.37 4.20
C SER A 51 -3.11 -5.44 2.71
N GLN A 52 -3.23 -6.65 2.14
CA GLN A 52 -3.60 -6.83 0.75
C GLN A 52 -5.03 -6.36 0.49
N ALA A 53 -5.98 -6.73 1.35
CA ALA A 53 -7.38 -6.32 1.23
C ALA A 53 -7.55 -4.80 1.34
N ILE A 54 -6.88 -4.16 2.30
CA ILE A 54 -6.88 -2.69 2.45
C ILE A 54 -6.35 -2.04 1.17
N ARG A 55 -5.18 -2.47 0.69
CA ARG A 55 -4.58 -1.92 -0.54
C ARG A 55 -5.47 -2.12 -1.75
N ALA A 56 -6.17 -3.26 -1.87
CA ALA A 56 -7.11 -3.49 -2.95
C ALA A 56 -8.26 -2.49 -2.91
N ARG A 57 -8.86 -2.28 -1.73
CA ARG A 57 -9.96 -1.33 -1.55
C ARG A 57 -9.53 0.12 -1.78
N GLU A 58 -8.36 0.50 -1.27
CA GLU A 58 -7.78 1.82 -1.50
C GLU A 58 -7.51 2.07 -2.99
N ARG A 59 -7.01 1.06 -3.72
CA ARG A 59 -6.83 1.17 -5.18
C ARG A 59 -8.16 1.35 -5.91
N GLU A 60 -9.18 0.58 -5.55
CA GLU A 60 -10.51 0.74 -6.15
C GLU A 60 -11.09 2.14 -5.89
N ASP A 61 -10.97 2.62 -4.66
CA ASP A 61 -11.48 3.93 -4.29
C ASP A 61 -10.66 5.04 -4.96
N TRP A 62 -9.34 4.86 -5.10
CA TRP A 62 -8.50 5.75 -5.89
C TRP A 62 -8.91 5.76 -7.36
N LEU A 63 -9.11 4.60 -7.99
CA LEU A 63 -9.56 4.51 -9.38
C LEU A 63 -10.90 5.19 -9.59
N LYS A 64 -11.85 5.03 -8.65
CA LYS A 64 -13.15 5.72 -8.70
C LYS A 64 -12.99 7.23 -8.65
N ARG A 65 -12.13 7.75 -7.77
CA ARG A 65 -11.88 9.20 -7.62
C ARG A 65 -11.07 9.77 -8.78
N ASN A 66 -10.08 9.03 -9.25
CA ASN A 66 -9.15 9.47 -10.30
C ASN A 66 -9.69 9.22 -11.71
N ARG A 67 -10.87 8.59 -11.86
CA ARG A 67 -11.45 8.26 -13.17
C ARG A 67 -11.61 9.48 -14.08
N ALA A 68 -12.03 10.62 -13.52
CA ALA A 68 -12.19 11.87 -14.27
C ALA A 68 -10.83 12.48 -14.67
N ALA A 69 -9.83 12.42 -13.77
CA ALA A 69 -8.48 12.91 -14.05
C ALA A 69 -7.74 12.02 -15.07
N LEU A 70 -7.93 10.69 -14.98
CA LEU A 70 -7.42 9.73 -15.97
C LEU A 70 -8.10 9.91 -17.32
N ALA A 71 -9.41 10.17 -17.37
CA ALA A 71 -10.11 10.45 -18.62
C ALA A 71 -9.60 11.74 -19.28
N ALA A 72 -9.42 12.82 -18.51
CA ALA A 72 -8.86 14.07 -19.00
C ALA A 72 -7.39 13.91 -19.47
N TYR A 73 -6.60 13.10 -18.75
CA TYR A 73 -5.23 12.77 -19.14
C TYR A 73 -5.19 11.93 -20.42
N ASN A 74 -6.03 10.90 -20.53
CA ASN A 74 -6.13 10.08 -21.73
C ASN A 74 -6.58 10.91 -22.94
N GLU A 75 -7.55 11.80 -22.78
CA GLU A 75 -8.00 12.70 -23.85
C GLU A 75 -6.89 13.70 -24.25
N HIS A 76 -6.07 14.13 -23.30
CA HIS A 76 -4.89 14.95 -23.58
C HIS A 76 -3.81 14.17 -24.32
N VAL A 77 -3.54 12.92 -23.94
CA VAL A 77 -2.59 12.04 -24.63
C VAL A 77 -3.06 11.69 -26.05
N ASP A 78 -4.35 11.42 -26.26
CA ASP A 78 -4.90 11.17 -27.60
C ASP A 78 -4.82 12.41 -28.50
N LYS A 79 -4.97 13.62 -27.94
CA LYS A 79 -4.91 14.87 -28.70
C LYS A 79 -3.50 15.39 -28.95
N HIS A 80 -2.56 15.14 -28.04
CA HIS A 80 -1.23 15.76 -28.06
C HIS A 80 -0.07 14.76 -28.19
N GLY A 81 -0.36 13.46 -28.22
CA GLY A 81 0.65 12.40 -28.21
C GLY A 81 1.32 12.24 -26.85
N VAL A 82 2.09 11.17 -26.69
CA VAL A 82 2.96 11.00 -25.51
C VAL A 82 4.32 11.65 -25.77
N PHE A 83 4.89 12.32 -24.77
CA PHE A 83 6.22 12.93 -24.89
C PHE A 83 7.32 11.96 -25.38
N SER A 84 7.13 10.65 -25.15
CA SER A 84 8.05 9.60 -25.56
C SER A 84 7.85 9.05 -26.97
N GLU A 85 6.86 9.53 -27.75
CA GLU A 85 6.59 9.01 -29.10
C GLU A 85 7.76 9.23 -30.07
N GLY A 86 8.54 10.30 -29.88
CA GLY A 86 9.75 10.57 -30.67
C GLY A 86 11.03 9.90 -30.15
N LEU A 87 11.01 9.25 -28.98
CA LEU A 87 12.18 8.66 -28.32
C LEU A 87 12.21 7.13 -28.36
N ARG A 88 11.17 6.49 -28.90
CA ARG A 88 11.14 5.05 -29.17
C ARG A 88 11.79 4.74 -30.53
N SER A 89 13.12 4.79 -30.56
CA SER A 89 13.92 4.07 -31.56
C SER A 89 14.42 2.78 -30.91
N PHE A 90 14.21 1.65 -31.60
CA PHE A 90 14.66 0.32 -31.21
C PHE A 90 16.01 -0.02 -31.85
#